data_AF-A0A3B3THS1-F1
#
_entry.id   AF-A0A3B3THS1-F1
#
_cell.length_a   1.000
_cell.length_b   1.000
_cell.length_c   1.000
_cell.angle_alpha   90.00
_cell.angle_beta   90.00
_cell.angle_gamma   90.00
#
_symmetry.space_group_name_H-M   'P 1'
#
loop_
_entity.id
_entity.type
_entity.pdbx_description
1 polymer ?
#
loop_
_entity_poly.entity_id
_entity_poly.type
_entity_poly.pdbx_seq_one_letter_code
_entity_poly.pdbx_strand_id
1 'polypeptide(L)'
;CSSCFRKLRPQLSRAAVCGGTHGNELSGVYLVREMLKPENRKEDGGPASLLMLLSNPRAVQQCTRYVDTDLNRCFTHKMMPAQTSTNPPTMTNK
;
A
#
# COMPACT_ATOMS: atom_id res chain seq x y z
N CYS A 1 -4.60 41.35 -1.54
CA CYS A 1 -3.42 40.78 -0.84
C CYS A 1 -3.69 39.30 -0.59
N SER A 2 -3.27 38.43 -1.51
CA SER A 2 -3.75 37.04 -1.65
C SER A 2 -2.77 36.00 -1.09
N SER A 3 -1.76 36.44 -0.32
CA SER A 3 -0.61 35.62 0.07
C SER A 3 -0.78 34.87 1.39
N CYS A 4 -1.93 34.96 2.05
CA CYS A 4 -2.15 34.29 3.33
C CYS A 4 -2.87 32.95 3.12
N PHE A 5 -2.28 31.85 3.60
CA PHE A 5 -2.75 30.46 3.56
C PHE A 5 -2.41 29.58 2.34
N ARG A 6 -1.12 29.40 2.04
CA ARG A 6 -0.64 28.05 1.67
C ARG A 6 0.15 27.48 2.85
N LYS A 7 -0.57 26.84 3.78
CA LYS A 7 0.02 25.95 4.80
C LYS A 7 0.96 25.00 4.05
N LEU A 8 2.25 25.06 4.33
CA LEU A 8 3.28 24.18 3.77
C LEU A 8 2.98 22.77 4.31
N ARG A 9 2.14 21.99 3.60
CA ARG A 9 1.98 20.57 3.93
C ARG A 9 3.26 19.86 3.51
N PRO A 10 3.78 18.93 4.34
CA PRO A 10 4.90 18.11 3.93
C PRO A 10 4.59 17.44 2.58
N GLN A 11 5.54 17.53 1.64
CA GLN A 11 5.45 16.80 0.38
C GLN A 11 5.60 15.30 0.68
N LEU A 12 4.61 14.50 0.31
CA LEU A 12 4.68 13.05 0.42
C LEU A 12 5.53 12.52 -0.74
N SER A 13 6.71 11.99 -0.43
CA SER A 13 7.63 11.42 -1.45
C SER A 13 7.22 10.02 -1.89
N ARG A 14 6.47 9.29 -1.06
CA ARG A 14 6.02 7.92 -1.31
C ARG A 14 4.60 7.75 -0.80
N ALA A 15 3.75 7.15 -1.63
CA ALA A 15 2.39 6.80 -1.27
C ALA A 15 2.03 5.42 -1.81
N ALA A 16 1.04 4.77 -1.20
CA ALA A 16 0.49 3.52 -1.70
C ALA A 16 -1.02 3.64 -1.86
N VAL A 17 -1.54 3.07 -2.95
CA VAL A 17 -2.98 2.89 -3.18
C VAL A 17 -3.25 1.40 -3.13
N CYS A 18 -4.02 1.03 -2.12
CA CYS A 18 -4.37 -0.35 -1.80
C CYS A 18 -5.83 -0.59 -2.19
N GLY A 19 -6.06 -1.36 -3.25
CA GLY A 19 -7.39 -1.80 -3.69
C GLY A 19 -7.66 -3.24 -3.29
N GLY A 20 -8.93 -3.66 -3.28
CA GLY A 20 -9.30 -5.04 -2.99
C GLY A 20 -8.94 -5.50 -1.58
N THR A 21 -9.02 -4.63 -0.58
CA THR A 21 -8.93 -5.02 0.84
C THR A 21 -10.05 -6.00 1.18
N HIS A 22 -11.27 -5.67 0.75
CA HIS A 22 -12.35 -6.63 0.62
C HIS A 22 -12.49 -7.02 -0.86
N GLY A 23 -12.65 -8.32 -1.13
CA GLY A 23 -12.63 -8.83 -2.49
C GLY A 23 -13.85 -8.47 -3.34
N ASN A 24 -14.97 -8.13 -2.70
CA ASN A 24 -16.21 -7.72 -3.34
C ASN A 24 -16.35 -6.20 -3.54
N GLU A 25 -15.36 -5.39 -3.13
CA GLU A 25 -15.33 -3.94 -3.37
C GLU A 25 -14.64 -3.61 -4.71
N LEU A 26 -15.40 -3.81 -5.79
CA LEU A 26 -14.86 -3.89 -7.15
C LEU A 26 -14.19 -2.60 -7.65
N SER A 27 -14.66 -1.42 -7.26
CA SER A 27 -14.09 -0.14 -7.73
C SER A 27 -12.60 -0.03 -7.44
N GLY A 28 -12.17 -0.40 -6.24
CA GLY A 28 -10.75 -0.40 -5.86
C GLY A 28 -9.95 -1.48 -6.59
N VAL A 29 -10.56 -2.65 -6.82
CA VAL A 29 -9.93 -3.76 -7.58
C VAL A 29 -9.66 -3.34 -9.03
N TYR A 30 -10.67 -2.80 -9.71
CA TYR A 30 -10.54 -2.37 -11.10
C TYR A 30 -9.57 -1.20 -11.24
N LEU A 31 -9.63 -0.20 -10.34
CA LEU A 31 -8.67 0.90 -10.33
C LEU A 31 -7.23 0.40 -10.25
N VAL A 32 -6.94 -0.50 -9.31
CA VAL A 32 -5.58 -1.03 -9.15
C VAL A 32 -5.17 -1.87 -10.35
N ARG A 33 -6.04 -2.72 -10.88
CA ARG A 33 -5.75 -3.52 -12.07
C ARG A 33 -5.43 -2.64 -13.28
N GLU A 34 -6.22 -1.60 -13.50
CA GLU A 34 -6.01 -0.66 -14.60
C GLU A 34 -4.67 0.07 -14.46
N MET A 35 -4.36 0.57 -13.27
CA MET A 35 -3.14 1.33 -13.01
C MET A 35 -1.87 0.46 -12.99
N LEU A 36 -2.00 -0.86 -12.83
CA LEU A 36 -0.89 -1.80 -12.90
C LEU A 36 -0.53 -2.21 -14.34
N LYS A 37 -1.40 -1.92 -15.31
CA LYS A 37 -1.13 -2.26 -16.72
C LYS A 37 0.11 -1.50 -17.24
N PRO A 38 0.95 -2.13 -18.08
CA PRO A 38 2.17 -1.51 -18.60
C PRO A 38 1.95 -0.14 -19.25
N GLU A 39 0.87 0.02 -20.00
CA GLU A 39 0.50 1.27 -20.68
C GLU A 39 0.16 2.42 -19.71
N ASN A 40 -0.25 2.09 -18.48
CA ASN A 40 -0.64 3.05 -17.45
C ASN A 40 0.43 3.23 -16.37
N ARG A 41 1.49 2.41 -16.39
CA ARG A 41 2.70 2.66 -15.61
C ARG A 41 3.38 3.88 -16.20
N LYS A 42 3.02 5.06 -15.68
CA LYS A 42 3.79 6.27 -15.94
C LYS A 42 5.23 6.00 -15.52
N GLU A 43 6.18 6.31 -16.39
CA GLU A 43 7.54 6.59 -15.93
C GLU A 43 7.41 7.70 -14.87
N ASP A 44 7.89 7.43 -13.66
CA ASP A 44 7.74 8.28 -12.47
C ASP A 44 8.39 9.66 -12.69
N GLY A 45 7.75 10.54 -13.48
CA GLY A 45 8.18 11.93 -13.72
C GLY A 45 7.57 12.92 -12.73
N GLY A 46 6.72 12.42 -11.80
CA GLY A 46 6.13 13.20 -10.72
C GLY A 46 7.00 13.21 -9.46
N PRO A 47 6.83 14.19 -8.56
CA PRO A 47 7.67 14.32 -7.36
C PRO A 47 7.46 13.21 -6.29
N ALA A 48 6.53 12.29 -6.49
CA ALA A 48 6.16 11.25 -5.53
C ALA A 48 6.02 9.88 -6.20
N SER A 49 6.63 8.85 -5.60
CA SER A 49 6.51 7.46 -6.05
C SER A 49 5.20 6.85 -5.52
N LEU A 50 4.36 6.34 -6.42
CA LEU A 50 3.06 5.75 -6.09
C LEU A 50 3.08 4.23 -6.28
N LEU A 51 2.86 3.48 -5.20
CA LEU A 51 2.74 2.03 -5.24
C LEU A 51 1.27 1.63 -5.40
N MET A 52 0.94 0.89 -6.45
CA MET A 52 -0.38 0.28 -6.64
C MET A 52 -0.37 -1.16 -6.12
N LEU A 53 -1.33 -1.55 -5.27
CA LEU A 53 -1.37 -2.89 -4.66
C LEU A 53 -2.77 -3.48 -4.61
N LEU A 54 -2.88 -4.76 -4.97
CA LEU A 54 -4.07 -5.57 -4.68
C LEU A 54 -3.89 -6.27 -3.33
N SER A 55 -4.67 -5.86 -2.33
CA SER A 55 -4.41 -6.19 -0.92
C SER A 55 -4.83 -7.61 -0.54
N ASN A 56 -5.95 -8.11 -1.07
CA ASN A 56 -6.45 -9.46 -0.79
C ASN A 56 -6.78 -10.23 -2.08
N PRO A 57 -5.76 -10.72 -2.83
CA PRO A 57 -5.98 -11.38 -4.12
C PRO A 57 -6.89 -12.60 -4.04
N ARG A 58 -6.82 -13.37 -2.94
CA ARG A 58 -7.67 -14.56 -2.74
C ARG A 58 -9.15 -14.18 -2.59
N ALA A 59 -9.47 -13.18 -1.75
CA ALA A 59 -10.85 -12.72 -1.61
C ALA A 59 -11.37 -12.07 -2.90
N VAL A 60 -10.51 -11.32 -3.61
CA VAL A 60 -10.84 -10.71 -4.91
C VAL A 60 -11.19 -11.79 -5.94
N GLN A 61 -10.41 -12.87 -6.01
CA GLN A 61 -10.67 -13.98 -6.92
C GLN A 61 -12.03 -14.64 -6.65
N GLN A 62 -12.42 -14.74 -5.37
CA GLN A 62 -13.68 -15.34 -4.95
C GLN A 62 -14.86 -14.35 -4.92
N CYS A 63 -14.64 -13.07 -5.25
CA CYS A 63 -15.63 -11.99 -5.13
C CYS A 63 -16.33 -11.97 -3.76
N THR A 64 -15.58 -12.24 -2.70
CA THR A 64 -16.07 -12.27 -1.31
C THR A 64 -15.42 -11.17 -0.50
N ARG A 65 -16.03 -10.79 0.64
CA ARG A 65 -15.44 -9.79 1.54
C ARG A 65 -14.08 -10.23 2.05
N TYR A 66 -13.94 -11.49 2.47
CA TYR A 66 -12.69 -12.11 2.92
C TYR A 66 -12.78 -13.63 2.78
N VAL A 67 -11.63 -14.32 2.84
CA VAL A 67 -11.57 -15.79 2.83
C VAL A 67 -11.68 -16.32 4.26
N ASP A 68 -10.69 -15.99 5.10
CA ASP A 68 -10.60 -16.52 6.47
C ASP A 68 -11.08 -15.49 7.51
N THR A 69 -10.53 -14.27 7.45
CA THR A 69 -10.85 -13.18 8.37
C THR A 69 -10.77 -11.83 7.66
N ASP A 70 -11.43 -10.82 8.21
CA ASP A 70 -11.43 -9.47 7.66
C ASP A 70 -10.02 -8.85 7.74
N LEU A 71 -9.36 -8.72 6.58
CA LEU A 71 -8.00 -8.16 6.47
C LEU A 71 -7.91 -6.76 7.11
N ASN A 72 -8.97 -5.95 7.00
CA ASN A 72 -9.02 -4.61 7.58
C ASN A 72 -9.25 -4.61 9.11
N ARG A 73 -9.11 -5.77 9.76
CA ARG A 73 -9.11 -5.94 11.23
C ARG A 73 -7.82 -6.60 11.74
N CYS A 74 -6.91 -7.00 10.85
CA CYS A 74 -5.68 -7.72 11.20
C CYS A 74 -4.46 -6.82 11.48
N PHE A 75 -4.57 -5.49 11.30
CA PHE A 75 -3.45 -4.55 11.51
C PHE A 75 -3.39 -4.07 12.97
N THR A 76 -3.22 -5.01 13.92
CA THR A 76 -3.03 -4.68 15.33
C THR A 76 -1.60 -4.98 15.77
N HIS A 77 -1.11 -4.28 16.81
CA HIS A 77 0.23 -4.53 17.38
C HIS A 77 0.45 -5.98 17.83
N LYS A 78 -0.60 -6.69 18.23
CA LYS A 78 -0.51 -8.11 18.63
C LYS A 78 -0.32 -9.05 17.44
N MET A 79 -0.88 -8.68 16.30
CA MET A 79 -0.90 -9.51 15.08
C MET A 79 0.28 -9.22 14.16
N MET A 80 0.82 -8.00 14.22
CA MET A 80 2.03 -7.63 13.50
C MET A 80 3.25 -7.95 14.36
N PRO A 81 4.11 -8.92 13.95
CA PRO A 81 5.35 -9.16 14.67
C PRO A 81 6.15 -7.86 14.72
N ALA A 82 6.74 -7.56 15.89
CA ALA A 82 7.66 -6.45 16.00
C ALA A 82 8.75 -6.62 14.94
N GLN A 83 9.03 -5.57 14.17
CA GLN A 83 10.20 -5.56 13.31
C GLN A 83 11.43 -5.62 14.22
N THR A 84 11.95 -6.82 14.47
CA THR A 84 13.28 -6.95 15.04
C THR A 84 14.23 -6.45 13.99
N SER A 85 14.77 -5.24 14.17
CA SER A 85 15.96 -4.80 13.43
C SER A 85 17.10 -5.74 13.82
N THR A 86 17.17 -6.91 13.21
CA THR A 86 18.37 -7.72 13.25
C THR A 86 19.37 -6.99 12.37
N ASN A 87 20.16 -6.10 12.98
CA ASN A 87 21.46 -5.80 12.42
C ASN A 87 22.14 -7.16 12.17
N PRO A 88 22.69 -7.42 10.97
CA PRO A 88 23.39 -8.67 10.72
C PRO A 88 24.47 -8.86 11.81
N PRO A 89 24.63 -10.07 12.39
CA PRO A 89 25.63 -10.28 13.41
C PRO A 89 26.99 -9.92 12.80
N THR A 90 27.65 -8.92 13.37
CA THR A 90 29.04 -8.65 13.07
C THR A 90 29.81 -9.90 13.49
N MET A 91 30.19 -10.74 12.52
CA MET A 91 31.18 -11.79 12.76
C MET A 91 32.47 -11.10 13.15
N THR A 92 32.71 -11.00 14.46
CA THR A 92 34.04 -10.73 14.99
C THR A 92 34.86 -11.99 14.73
N ASN A 93 35.73 -11.93 13.73
CA ASN A 93 36.83 -12.88 13.57
C ASN A 93 37.60 -12.96 14.89
N LYS A 94 37.72 -14.18 15.43
CA LYS A 94 38.79 -14.58 16.34
C LYS A 94 39.71 -15.51 15.56
#